data_AF-A0AA38HTA5-F1
#
_entry.id   AF-A0AA38HTA5-F1
#
_cell.length_a   1.000
_cell.length_b   1.000
_cell.length_c   1.000
_cell.angle_alpha   90.00
_cell.angle_beta   90.00
_cell.angle_gamma   90.00
#
_symmetry.space_group_name_H-M   'P 1'
#
loop_
_entity.id
_entity.type
_entity.pdbx_description
1 polymer ?
#
loop_
_entity_poly.entity_id
_entity_poly.type
_entity_poly.pdbx_seq_one_letter_code
_entity_poly.pdbx_strand_id
1 'polypeptide(L)'
;MSLVCDAYYDMENSKNDTIDIRRQKVMAQYVTFRGQRDIECQKLKEASKILDHLSGRGGLGSWEERLLAETFLLRSALAVDLLKNKIRDDYTSISEENSVPIGTIVLSNFKFHLITPPKHHHTEFYVLLLTSGTEVKCSKVARATNNEIVFDEEFSFLVDRNFRIKLQLHSIVMKDSSLFYSIATLFKVKDCQRRASLKLQYKNVNTCDFEETKVLKTAFKLCAETEVVASNLRNRAWELSLMGGCSVNEFADFSAKMTNFGIQYRRCGFLTMGCHFRDVVVWNRRWCVLDGCLLKVYNSPSDEDFGEALFVISLADCPLGEVKEASRTECTRRRSMVLTINEEDRVVSYYFMADDSQDLTTWLSNFNLILDLLRFKNVHNL
;
A
#
# COMPACT_ATOMS: atom_id res chain seq x y z
N MET A 1 7.86 39.22 34.98
CA MET A 1 8.61 37.94 35.15
C MET A 1 7.69 36.72 35.23
N SER A 2 6.38 36.82 35.53
CA SER A 2 5.48 35.65 35.54
C SER A 2 4.93 35.23 34.16
N LEU A 3 4.77 36.15 33.20
CA LEU A 3 4.25 35.83 31.85
C LEU A 3 5.17 34.94 30.99
N VAL A 4 6.45 34.79 31.36
CA VAL A 4 7.42 33.97 30.61
C VAL A 4 7.43 32.52 31.11
N CYS A 5 7.05 32.27 32.36
CA CYS A 5 6.95 30.92 32.91
C CYS A 5 5.69 30.20 32.43
N ASP A 6 4.56 30.90 32.31
CA ASP A 6 3.29 30.30 31.88
C ASP A 6 3.35 29.85 30.41
N ALA A 7 3.97 30.63 29.52
CA ALA A 7 4.15 30.26 28.11
C ALA A 7 5.12 29.07 27.91
N TYR A 8 6.07 28.86 28.82
CA TYR A 8 6.99 27.73 28.78
C TYR A 8 6.32 26.45 29.27
N TYR A 9 5.49 26.54 30.31
CA TYR A 9 4.69 25.44 30.85
C TYR A 9 3.62 24.96 29.86
N ASP A 10 2.95 25.88 29.16
CA ASP A 10 1.92 25.53 28.15
C ASP A 10 2.54 24.90 26.88
N MET A 11 3.74 25.33 26.47
CA MET A 11 4.46 24.70 25.36
C MET A 11 4.96 23.29 25.70
N GLU A 12 5.42 23.04 26.93
CA GLU A 12 5.83 21.70 27.38
C GLU A 12 4.64 20.75 27.49
N ASN A 13 3.50 21.22 28.00
CA ASN A 13 2.27 20.43 28.05
C ASN A 13 1.73 20.10 26.66
N SER A 14 1.67 21.08 25.74
CA SER A 14 1.22 20.85 24.36
C SER A 14 2.13 19.87 23.58
N LYS A 15 3.45 19.93 23.82
CA LYS A 15 4.40 18.95 23.25
C LYS A 15 4.19 17.55 23.83
N ASN A 16 3.96 17.43 25.14
CA ASN A 16 3.69 16.15 25.79
C ASN A 16 2.37 15.53 25.29
N ASP A 17 1.30 16.32 25.14
CA ASP A 17 0.02 15.86 24.60
C ASP A 17 0.16 15.36 23.15
N THR A 18 0.94 16.07 22.32
CA THR A 18 1.21 15.66 20.94
C THR A 18 2.01 14.36 20.89
N ILE A 19 2.99 14.19 21.78
CA ILE A 19 3.79 12.96 21.90
C ILE A 19 2.92 11.79 22.36
N ASP A 20 2.00 12.00 23.29
CA ASP A 20 1.11 10.94 23.78
C ASP A 20 0.06 10.55 22.75
N ILE A 21 -0.53 11.49 22.02
CA ILE A 21 -1.42 11.19 20.87
C ILE A 21 -0.65 10.39 19.80
N ARG A 22 0.61 10.74 19.52
CA ARG A 22 1.46 10.02 18.56
C ARG A 22 1.72 8.59 19.03
N ARG A 23 2.08 8.40 20.30
CA ARG A 23 2.28 7.07 20.90
C ARG A 23 1.03 6.23 20.85
N GLN A 24 -0.13 6.82 21.13
CA GLN A 24 -1.43 6.14 21.04
C GLN A 24 -1.72 5.68 19.60
N LYS A 25 -1.47 6.52 18.59
CA LYS A 25 -1.67 6.14 17.17
C LYS A 25 -0.75 4.99 16.74
N VAL A 26 0.54 5.06 17.08
CA VAL A 26 1.51 4.00 16.78
C VAL A 26 1.12 2.69 17.47
N MET A 27 0.70 2.77 18.75
CA MET A 27 0.26 1.58 19.49
C MET A 27 -1.02 0.97 18.91
N ALA A 28 -1.97 1.79 18.46
CA ALA A 28 -3.18 1.31 17.82
C ALA A 28 -2.89 0.60 16.48
N GLN A 29 -1.99 1.16 15.66
CA GLN A 29 -1.51 0.52 14.42
C GLN A 29 -0.81 -0.80 14.72
N TYR A 30 0.08 -0.82 15.71
CA TYR A 30 0.76 -2.03 16.15
C TYR A 30 -0.22 -3.14 16.56
N VAL A 31 -1.22 -2.82 17.39
CA VAL A 31 -2.24 -3.79 17.81
C VAL A 31 -3.00 -4.33 16.61
N THR A 32 -3.31 -3.48 15.62
CA THR A 32 -4.01 -3.87 14.39
C THR A 32 -3.17 -4.85 13.57
N PHE A 33 -1.92 -4.50 13.23
CA PHE A 33 -1.04 -5.37 12.44
C PHE A 33 -0.68 -6.66 13.16
N ARG A 34 -0.52 -6.61 14.49
CA ARG A 34 -0.31 -7.80 15.31
C ARG A 34 -1.52 -8.73 15.25
N GLY A 35 -2.74 -8.19 15.38
CA GLY A 35 -3.97 -8.96 15.26
C GLY A 35 -4.09 -9.63 13.89
N GLN A 36 -3.85 -8.90 12.81
CA GLN A 36 -3.84 -9.45 11.44
C GLN A 36 -2.79 -10.57 11.29
N ARG A 37 -1.58 -10.36 11.80
CA ARG A 37 -0.51 -11.38 11.76
C ARG A 37 -0.92 -12.65 12.49
N ASP A 38 -1.54 -12.51 13.65
CA ASP A 38 -1.97 -13.64 14.47
C ASP A 38 -3.10 -14.43 13.79
N ILE A 39 -4.01 -13.77 13.06
CA ILE A 39 -5.01 -14.41 12.19
C ILE A 39 -4.32 -15.23 11.08
N GLU A 40 -3.34 -14.65 10.38
CA GLU A 40 -2.61 -15.34 9.31
C GLU A 40 -1.80 -16.54 9.83
N CYS A 41 -1.22 -16.44 11.03
CA CYS A 41 -0.56 -17.57 11.70
C CYS A 41 -1.54 -18.72 12.00
N GLN A 42 -2.79 -18.42 12.35
CA GLN A 42 -3.80 -19.45 12.57
C GLN A 42 -4.18 -20.15 11.26
N LYS A 43 -4.33 -19.39 10.15
CA LYS A 43 -4.56 -19.96 8.81
C LYS A 43 -3.42 -20.89 8.40
N LEU A 44 -2.17 -20.49 8.65
CA LEU A 44 -0.97 -21.32 8.43
C LEU A 44 -1.04 -22.64 9.21
N LYS A 45 -1.39 -22.59 10.50
CA LYS A 45 -1.54 -23.78 11.34
C LYS A 45 -2.58 -24.74 10.79
N GLU A 46 -3.76 -24.24 10.43
CA GLU A 46 -4.84 -25.09 9.91
C GLU A 46 -4.49 -25.68 8.54
N ALA A 47 -3.91 -24.91 7.62
CA ALA A 47 -3.42 -25.42 6.33
C ALA A 47 -2.35 -26.51 6.51
N SER A 48 -1.44 -26.33 7.48
CA SER A 48 -0.42 -27.32 7.81
C SER A 48 -1.02 -28.64 8.30
N LYS A 49 -2.00 -28.58 9.21
CA LYS A 49 -2.69 -29.76 9.74
C LYS A 49 -3.39 -30.54 8.64
N ILE A 50 -4.04 -29.83 7.70
CA ILE A 50 -4.69 -30.45 6.55
C ILE A 50 -3.66 -31.21 5.70
N LEU A 51 -2.51 -30.60 5.39
CA LEU A 51 -1.45 -31.26 4.62
C LEU A 51 -0.86 -32.48 5.35
N ASP A 52 -0.67 -32.39 6.67
CA ASP A 52 -0.22 -33.54 7.48
C ASP A 52 -1.24 -34.68 7.43
N HIS A 53 -2.54 -34.38 7.57
CA HIS A 53 -3.62 -35.36 7.48
C HIS A 53 -3.69 -36.03 6.10
N LEU A 54 -3.56 -35.25 5.02
CA LEU A 54 -3.54 -35.76 3.65
C LEU A 54 -2.32 -36.66 3.39
N SER A 55 -1.18 -36.35 4.01
CA SER A 55 0.02 -37.18 3.94
C SER A 55 -0.11 -38.50 4.70
N GLY A 56 -0.85 -38.51 5.81
CA GLY A 56 -1.10 -39.70 6.64
C GLY A 56 -2.04 -40.71 5.99
N ARG A 57 -2.91 -40.29 5.06
CA ARG A 57 -3.84 -41.17 4.32
C ARG A 57 -3.21 -41.93 3.13
N GLY A 58 -1.89 -41.99 3.03
CA GLY A 58 -1.21 -42.76 1.98
C GLY A 58 -1.49 -42.25 0.55
N GLY A 59 -1.80 -40.96 0.37
CA GLY A 59 -2.03 -40.36 -0.95
C GLY A 59 -3.46 -40.43 -1.47
N LEU A 60 -4.44 -40.88 -0.68
CA LEU A 60 -5.88 -40.90 -1.02
C LEU A 60 -6.58 -39.53 -0.99
N GLY A 61 -5.85 -38.44 -0.73
CA GLY A 61 -6.41 -37.08 -0.80
C GLY A 61 -6.58 -36.62 -2.25
N SER A 62 -7.65 -35.87 -2.55
CA SER A 62 -7.76 -35.21 -3.86
C SER A 62 -6.58 -34.25 -4.01
N TRP A 63 -5.90 -34.29 -5.17
CA TRP A 63 -4.81 -33.37 -5.48
C TRP A 63 -5.27 -31.91 -5.39
N GLU A 64 -6.56 -31.65 -5.58
CA GLU A 64 -7.21 -30.34 -5.42
C GLU A 64 -7.18 -29.85 -3.98
N GLU A 65 -7.54 -30.69 -3.00
CA GLU A 65 -7.50 -30.33 -1.57
C GLU A 65 -6.08 -30.00 -1.13
N ARG A 66 -5.11 -30.79 -1.62
CA ARG A 66 -3.70 -30.54 -1.36
C ARG A 66 -3.26 -29.21 -1.97
N LEU A 67 -3.61 -28.98 -3.23
CA LEU A 67 -3.23 -27.77 -3.95
C LEU A 67 -3.79 -26.51 -3.27
N LEU A 68 -5.05 -26.54 -2.86
CA LEU A 68 -5.69 -25.47 -2.09
C LEU A 68 -4.95 -25.21 -0.77
N ALA A 69 -4.66 -26.26 0.00
CA ALA A 69 -3.93 -26.11 1.25
C ALA A 69 -2.52 -25.53 1.05
N GLU A 70 -1.80 -25.94 0.00
CA GLU A 70 -0.49 -25.37 -0.36
C GLU A 70 -0.59 -23.89 -0.76
N THR A 71 -1.64 -23.51 -1.50
CA THR A 71 -1.87 -22.11 -1.92
C THR A 71 -2.18 -21.23 -0.70
N PHE A 72 -3.01 -21.70 0.23
CA PHE A 72 -3.27 -20.99 1.48
C PHE A 72 -2.00 -20.85 2.33
N LEU A 73 -1.20 -21.91 2.41
CA LEU A 73 0.05 -21.91 3.15
C LEU A 73 1.04 -20.88 2.57
N LEU A 74 1.19 -20.83 1.24
CA LEU A 74 2.03 -19.86 0.54
C LEU A 74 1.57 -18.42 0.80
N ARG A 75 0.29 -18.13 0.57
CA ARG A 75 -0.30 -16.80 0.75
C ARG A 75 -0.12 -16.30 2.19
N SER A 76 -0.49 -17.13 3.16
CA SER A 76 -0.48 -16.73 4.57
C SER A 76 0.95 -16.58 5.10
N ALA A 77 1.91 -17.39 4.60
CA ALA A 77 3.31 -17.26 4.95
C ALA A 77 3.87 -15.90 4.51
N LEU A 78 3.59 -15.51 3.26
CA LEU A 78 4.00 -14.21 2.74
C LEU A 78 3.37 -13.06 3.51
N ALA A 79 2.07 -13.14 3.83
CA ALA A 79 1.38 -12.13 4.62
C ALA A 79 1.98 -11.97 6.03
N VAL A 80 2.31 -13.07 6.71
CA VAL A 80 2.97 -13.04 8.03
C VAL A 80 4.32 -12.35 7.96
N ASP A 81 5.12 -12.64 6.94
CA ASP A 81 6.45 -12.03 6.77
C ASP A 81 6.35 -10.53 6.47
N LEU A 82 5.41 -10.10 5.62
CA LEU A 82 5.14 -8.68 5.36
C LEU A 82 4.68 -7.94 6.62
N LEU A 83 3.75 -8.52 7.38
CA LEU A 83 3.26 -7.92 8.63
C LEU A 83 4.35 -7.82 9.69
N LYS A 84 5.23 -8.84 9.81
CA LYS A 84 6.39 -8.79 10.71
C LYS A 84 7.37 -7.68 10.33
N ASN A 85 7.66 -7.55 9.03
CA ASN A 85 8.53 -6.49 8.54
C ASN A 85 7.90 -5.12 8.81
N LYS A 86 6.61 -4.93 8.49
CA LYS A 86 5.90 -3.68 8.74
C LYS A 86 5.91 -3.29 10.23
N ILE A 87 5.60 -4.24 11.11
CA ILE A 87 5.67 -4.03 12.57
C ILE A 87 7.07 -3.58 12.98
N ARG A 88 8.12 -4.26 12.50
CA ARG A 88 9.51 -3.90 12.80
C ARG A 88 9.86 -2.50 12.30
N ASP A 89 9.45 -2.17 11.08
CA ASP A 89 9.79 -0.91 10.43
C ASP A 89 9.05 0.27 11.07
N ASP A 90 7.80 0.09 11.51
CA ASP A 90 7.04 1.11 12.25
C ASP A 90 7.64 1.37 13.66
N TYR A 91 8.36 0.40 14.24
CA TYR A 91 9.10 0.61 15.48
C TYR A 91 10.43 1.37 15.28
N THR A 92 11.10 1.18 14.14
CA THR A 92 12.42 1.78 13.87
C THR A 92 12.32 3.14 13.21
N SER A 93 11.32 3.36 12.36
CA SER A 93 11.08 4.60 11.63
C SER A 93 9.87 5.34 12.21
N ILE A 94 10.12 6.38 13.00
CA ILE A 94 9.09 7.30 13.47
C ILE A 94 8.77 8.33 12.35
N SER A 95 8.68 7.89 11.09
CA SER A 95 8.49 8.79 9.95
C SER A 95 7.02 9.15 9.75
N GLU A 96 6.77 10.46 9.71
CA GLU A 96 5.47 11.10 9.48
C GLU A 96 5.09 11.12 7.99
N GLU A 97 5.32 10.03 7.26
CA GLU A 97 4.80 9.95 5.90
C GLU A 97 3.30 9.67 6.00
N ASN A 98 2.52 10.76 5.99
CA ASN A 98 1.11 10.70 5.65
C ASN A 98 1.02 10.18 4.21
N SER A 99 1.00 8.86 4.04
CA SER A 99 0.81 8.21 2.75
C SER A 99 -0.61 8.55 2.28
N VAL A 100 -0.73 9.60 1.47
CA VAL A 100 -2.01 10.00 0.90
C VAL A 100 -2.36 9.02 -0.21
N PRO A 101 -3.54 8.39 -0.17
CA PRO A 101 -4.01 7.58 -1.29
C PRO A 101 -4.23 8.48 -2.51
N ILE A 102 -3.65 8.09 -3.65
CA ILE A 102 -3.72 8.85 -4.90
C ILE A 102 -4.65 8.21 -5.94
N GLY A 103 -5.05 6.94 -5.73
CA GLY A 103 -5.99 6.23 -6.58
C GLY A 103 -5.78 4.73 -6.56
N THR A 104 -6.31 4.03 -7.55
CA THR A 104 -6.33 2.57 -7.59
C THR A 104 -5.65 2.02 -8.83
N ILE A 105 -4.64 1.17 -8.64
CA ILE A 105 -4.00 0.45 -9.74
C ILE A 105 -4.74 -0.86 -9.97
N VAL A 106 -5.15 -1.07 -11.21
CA VAL A 106 -5.83 -2.28 -11.68
C VAL A 106 -4.88 -3.05 -12.60
N LEU A 107 -4.63 -4.31 -12.24
CA LEU A 107 -3.77 -5.25 -12.95
C LEU A 107 -4.63 -6.38 -13.52
N SER A 108 -4.54 -6.65 -14.82
CA SER A 108 -5.38 -7.64 -15.51
C SER A 108 -4.67 -8.27 -16.72
N ASN A 109 -5.29 -9.32 -17.28
CA ASN A 109 -4.86 -9.99 -18.51
C ASN A 109 -3.44 -10.58 -18.41
N PHE A 110 -3.14 -11.32 -17.34
CA PHE A 110 -1.81 -11.87 -17.14
C PHE A 110 -1.55 -13.06 -18.04
N LYS A 111 -0.44 -13.00 -18.78
CA LYS A 111 0.04 -14.07 -19.64
C LYS A 111 1.54 -14.27 -19.44
N PHE A 112 1.92 -15.51 -19.18
CA PHE A 112 3.31 -15.93 -19.05
C PHE A 112 3.60 -16.99 -20.09
N HIS A 113 4.68 -16.82 -20.85
CA HIS A 113 5.09 -17.76 -21.88
C HIS A 113 6.11 -18.76 -21.32
N LEU A 114 6.00 -20.02 -21.71
CA LEU A 114 6.95 -21.07 -21.34
C LEU A 114 7.94 -21.33 -22.48
N ILE A 115 9.23 -21.40 -22.15
CA ILE A 115 10.33 -21.73 -23.06
C ILE A 115 10.28 -23.22 -23.45
N THR A 116 9.91 -24.09 -22.52
CA THR A 116 9.81 -25.53 -22.76
C THR A 116 8.44 -26.05 -22.35
N PRO A 117 7.84 -26.97 -23.13
CA PRO A 117 6.56 -27.57 -22.77
C PRO A 117 6.68 -28.36 -21.45
N PRO A 118 5.60 -28.44 -20.65
CA PRO A 118 5.58 -29.22 -19.42
C PRO A 118 5.85 -30.69 -19.69
N LYS A 119 6.63 -31.33 -18.80
CA LYS A 119 7.02 -32.75 -18.95
C LYS A 119 5.80 -33.67 -18.78
N HIS A 120 5.66 -34.66 -19.65
CA HIS A 120 4.50 -35.58 -19.70
C HIS A 120 4.21 -36.41 -18.43
N HIS A 121 5.12 -36.50 -17.46
CA HIS A 121 4.95 -37.30 -16.24
C HIS A 121 4.66 -36.47 -14.97
N HIS A 122 4.55 -35.15 -15.13
CA HIS A 122 4.35 -34.24 -14.01
C HIS A 122 3.28 -33.21 -14.38
N THR A 123 2.29 -33.07 -13.51
CA THR A 123 1.34 -31.98 -13.61
C THR A 123 1.90 -30.79 -12.84
N GLU A 124 2.27 -29.74 -13.57
CA GLU A 124 2.73 -28.47 -12.99
C GLU A 124 1.57 -27.47 -12.89
N PHE A 125 1.48 -26.83 -11.75
CA PHE A 125 0.47 -25.82 -11.43
C PHE A 125 1.14 -24.51 -11.06
N TYR A 126 0.48 -23.40 -11.39
CA TYR A 126 0.99 -22.06 -11.20
C TYR A 126 0.02 -21.18 -10.42
N VAL A 127 0.56 -20.32 -9.56
CA VAL A 127 -0.20 -19.34 -8.78
C VAL A 127 0.50 -17.99 -8.86
N LEU A 128 -0.29 -16.95 -9.05
CA LEU A 128 0.16 -15.57 -9.07
C LEU A 128 -0.11 -14.92 -7.71
N LEU A 129 0.93 -14.38 -7.08
CA LEU A 129 0.80 -13.56 -5.88
C LEU A 129 1.15 -12.11 -6.21
N LEU A 130 0.33 -11.19 -5.70
CA LEU A 130 0.54 -9.76 -5.82
C LEU A 130 0.54 -9.15 -4.43
N THR A 131 1.54 -8.32 -4.13
CA THR A 131 1.68 -7.69 -2.83
C THR A 131 1.87 -6.19 -2.96
N SER A 132 1.21 -5.43 -2.09
CA SER A 132 1.41 -3.99 -1.95
C SER A 132 1.36 -3.62 -0.47
N GLY A 133 2.48 -3.19 0.09
CA GLY A 133 2.61 -3.00 1.54
C GLY A 133 2.35 -4.29 2.31
N THR A 134 1.26 -4.33 3.08
CA THR A 134 0.80 -5.49 3.86
C THR A 134 -0.31 -6.28 3.17
N GLU A 135 -0.88 -5.76 2.08
CA GLU A 135 -1.95 -6.43 1.34
C GLU A 135 -1.38 -7.51 0.42
N VAL A 136 -1.96 -8.71 0.49
CA VAL A 136 -1.58 -9.86 -0.34
C VAL A 136 -2.81 -10.38 -1.08
N LYS A 137 -2.76 -10.33 -2.42
CA LYS A 137 -3.73 -10.95 -3.32
C LYS A 137 -3.11 -12.16 -4.00
N CYS A 138 -3.94 -13.15 -4.27
CA CYS A 138 -3.53 -14.44 -4.80
C CYS A 138 -4.56 -14.89 -5.83
N SER A 139 -4.10 -15.36 -6.99
CA SER A 139 -4.96 -15.91 -8.02
C SER A 139 -5.46 -17.31 -7.65
N LYS A 140 -6.46 -17.77 -8.41
CA LYS A 140 -6.74 -19.19 -8.57
C LYS A 140 -5.54 -19.89 -9.21
N VAL A 141 -5.51 -21.20 -9.03
CA VAL A 141 -4.44 -22.02 -9.58
C VAL A 141 -4.68 -22.24 -11.07
N ALA A 142 -3.66 -21.98 -11.87
CA ALA A 142 -3.68 -22.16 -13.31
C ALA A 142 -2.76 -23.32 -13.73
N ARG A 143 -3.02 -23.85 -14.93
CA ARG A 143 -2.15 -24.82 -15.62
C ARG A 143 -1.68 -24.21 -16.92
N ALA A 144 -0.49 -24.59 -17.36
CA ALA A 144 -0.01 -24.20 -18.67
C ALA A 144 -0.82 -24.89 -19.77
N THR A 145 -1.32 -24.12 -20.73
CA THR A 145 -2.00 -24.60 -21.93
C THR A 145 -1.28 -24.00 -23.14
N ASN A 146 -0.88 -24.82 -24.11
CA ASN A 146 -0.18 -24.36 -25.32
C ASN A 146 1.07 -23.50 -25.04
N ASN A 147 1.86 -23.86 -24.02
CA ASN A 147 3.03 -23.11 -23.54
C ASN A 147 2.71 -21.72 -22.97
N GLU A 148 1.45 -21.43 -22.65
CA GLU A 148 1.04 -20.18 -22.02
C GLU A 148 0.37 -20.46 -20.67
N ILE A 149 0.62 -19.59 -19.70
CA ILE A 149 -0.09 -19.56 -18.42
C ILE A 149 -0.90 -18.27 -18.40
N VAL A 150 -2.22 -18.41 -18.33
CA VAL A 150 -3.15 -17.29 -18.37
C VAL A 150 -3.88 -17.18 -17.04
N PHE A 151 -3.98 -15.95 -16.51
CA PHE A 151 -4.84 -15.62 -15.37
C PHE A 151 -5.83 -14.52 -15.79
N ASP A 152 -7.12 -14.87 -15.77
CA ASP A 152 -8.22 -13.97 -16.15
C ASP A 152 -8.69 -13.06 -15.00
N GLU A 153 -8.04 -13.15 -13.84
CA GLU A 153 -8.40 -12.38 -12.65
C GLU A 153 -7.89 -10.94 -12.74
N GLU A 154 -8.66 -10.03 -12.14
CA GLU A 154 -8.31 -8.62 -11.99
C GLU A 154 -7.95 -8.33 -10.54
N PHE A 155 -6.83 -7.63 -10.33
CA PHE A 155 -6.36 -7.23 -9.02
C PHE A 155 -6.26 -5.70 -8.92
N SER A 156 -6.95 -5.14 -7.94
CA SER A 156 -6.95 -3.70 -7.66
C SER A 156 -6.19 -3.38 -6.37
N PHE A 157 -5.37 -2.32 -6.33
CA PHE A 157 -4.70 -1.87 -5.10
C PHE A 157 -4.92 -0.38 -4.91
N LEU A 158 -5.31 0.02 -3.71
CA LEU A 158 -5.27 1.43 -3.32
C LEU A 158 -3.82 1.82 -3.07
N VAL A 159 -3.33 2.83 -3.79
CA VAL A 159 -1.90 3.18 -3.79
C VAL A 159 -1.66 4.61 -3.36
N ASP A 160 -0.50 4.82 -2.74
CA ASP A 160 0.08 6.14 -2.49
C ASP A 160 1.07 6.51 -3.62
N ARG A 161 1.79 7.62 -3.47
CA ARG A 161 2.80 8.07 -4.45
C ARG A 161 3.94 7.07 -4.66
N ASN A 162 4.41 6.45 -3.58
CA ASN A 162 5.64 5.65 -3.54
C ASN A 162 5.34 4.15 -3.66
N PHE A 163 4.19 3.81 -4.20
CA PHE A 163 3.71 2.44 -4.26
C PHE A 163 4.70 1.54 -5.01
N ARG A 164 4.77 0.30 -4.52
CA ARG A 164 5.45 -0.81 -5.17
C ARG A 164 4.53 -2.01 -5.08
N ILE A 165 4.07 -2.49 -6.23
CA ILE A 165 3.28 -3.72 -6.29
C ILE A 165 4.22 -4.82 -6.78
N LYS A 166 4.55 -5.77 -5.91
CA LYS A 166 5.40 -6.90 -6.27
C LYS A 166 4.53 -8.03 -6.80
N LEU A 167 4.89 -8.56 -7.96
CA LEU A 167 4.25 -9.69 -8.60
C LEU A 167 5.18 -10.90 -8.52
N GLN A 168 4.66 -12.04 -8.11
CA GLN A 168 5.43 -13.26 -7.89
C GLN A 168 4.69 -14.47 -8.44
N LEU A 169 5.25 -15.07 -9.49
CA LEU A 169 4.76 -16.32 -10.06
C LEU A 169 5.40 -17.50 -9.34
N HIS A 170 4.57 -18.38 -8.80
CA HIS A 170 5.02 -19.59 -8.10
C HIS A 170 4.54 -20.84 -8.84
N SER A 171 5.36 -21.89 -8.86
CA SER A 171 4.97 -23.19 -9.40
C SER A 171 5.08 -24.32 -8.38
N ILE A 172 4.22 -25.32 -8.55
CA ILE A 172 4.26 -26.57 -7.80
C ILE A 172 4.12 -27.74 -8.76
N VAL A 173 4.98 -28.74 -8.59
CA VAL A 173 5.00 -29.93 -9.44
C VAL A 173 4.37 -31.09 -8.66
N MET A 174 3.31 -31.68 -9.22
CA MET A 174 2.68 -32.88 -8.70
C MET A 174 2.97 -34.06 -9.62
N LYS A 175 3.33 -35.21 -9.04
CA LYS A 175 3.54 -36.45 -9.80
C LYS A 175 2.18 -37.04 -10.14
N ASP A 176 1.95 -37.35 -11.42
CA ASP A 176 0.74 -38.04 -11.84
C ASP A 176 0.74 -39.48 -11.29
N SER A 177 -0.36 -39.86 -10.63
CA SER A 177 -0.57 -41.20 -10.08
C SER A 177 -0.98 -42.25 -11.15
N SER A 178 -1.04 -41.86 -12.43
CA SER A 178 -1.78 -42.60 -13.46
C SER A 178 -1.03 -43.73 -14.18
N LEU A 179 0.09 -44.24 -13.64
CA LEU A 179 0.78 -45.40 -14.27
C LEU A 179 1.08 -46.61 -13.38
N PHE A 180 0.66 -46.66 -12.12
CA PHE A 180 0.77 -47.90 -11.33
C PHE A 180 -0.40 -48.09 -10.36
N TYR A 181 -1.55 -48.51 -10.88
CA TYR A 181 -2.60 -49.15 -10.08
C TYR A 181 -2.28 -50.61 -9.71
N SER A 182 -1.07 -51.10 -10.02
CA SER A 182 -0.56 -52.37 -9.53
C SER A 182 0.74 -52.13 -8.77
N ILE A 183 0.81 -52.66 -7.55
CA ILE A 183 1.92 -52.57 -6.59
C ILE A 183 1.80 -51.35 -5.63
N ALA A 184 0.66 -51.27 -4.95
CA ALA A 184 0.58 -50.66 -3.62
C ALA A 184 1.39 -51.43 -2.54
N THR A 185 2.41 -52.23 -2.91
CA THR A 185 3.06 -53.18 -2.01
C THR A 185 4.60 -53.24 -2.05
N LEU A 186 5.32 -52.49 -2.89
CA LEU A 186 6.80 -52.60 -2.92
C LEU A 186 7.58 -51.28 -2.90
N PHE A 187 6.91 -50.14 -3.06
CA PHE A 187 7.55 -48.86 -2.84
C PHE A 187 7.05 -48.29 -1.52
N LYS A 188 7.80 -48.59 -0.45
CA LYS A 188 7.98 -47.61 0.62
C LYS A 188 8.16 -46.27 -0.07
N VAL A 189 7.27 -45.32 0.18
CA VAL A 189 7.44 -43.91 -0.18
C VAL A 189 8.68 -43.41 0.57
N LYS A 190 9.87 -43.79 0.09
CA LYS A 190 11.15 -43.15 0.39
C LYS A 190 11.19 -41.87 -0.45
N ASP A 191 10.28 -40.97 -0.11
CA ASP A 191 10.41 -39.53 -0.19
C ASP A 191 9.11 -38.90 0.29
N CYS A 192 8.75 -39.19 1.54
CA CYS A 192 8.27 -38.10 2.38
C CYS A 192 9.50 -37.19 2.55
N GLN A 193 9.75 -36.27 1.60
CA GLN A 193 10.64 -35.16 1.87
C GLN A 193 10.15 -34.59 3.20
N ARG A 194 10.98 -34.75 4.25
CA ARG A 194 10.72 -34.15 5.55
C ARG A 194 10.70 -32.65 5.29
N ARG A 195 9.50 -32.13 5.03
CA ARG A 195 9.31 -30.72 4.76
C ARG A 195 9.82 -29.98 5.98
N ALA A 196 10.67 -28.99 5.74
CA ALA A 196 11.18 -28.15 6.81
C ALA A 196 9.98 -27.55 7.54
N SER A 197 9.94 -27.70 8.85
CA SER A 197 8.94 -27.06 9.69
C SER A 197 9.51 -25.74 10.20
N LEU A 198 8.66 -24.73 10.23
CA LEU A 198 8.93 -23.44 10.85
C LEU A 198 8.21 -23.41 12.19
N LYS A 199 8.89 -22.88 13.20
CA LYS A 199 8.24 -22.56 14.47
C LYS A 199 7.52 -21.23 14.34
N LEU A 200 6.25 -21.21 14.70
CA LEU A 200 5.41 -20.01 14.76
C LEU A 200 4.98 -19.79 16.21
N GLN A 201 5.12 -18.55 16.65
CA GLN A 201 4.61 -18.07 17.94
C GLN A 201 3.60 -16.96 17.65
N TYR A 202 2.38 -17.12 18.14
CA TYR A 202 1.30 -16.16 17.91
C TYR A 202 0.27 -16.25 19.04
N LYS A 203 -0.56 -15.21 19.17
CA LYS A 203 -1.70 -15.24 20.08
C LYS A 203 -2.90 -15.81 19.34
N ASN A 204 -3.48 -16.90 19.83
CA ASN A 204 -4.69 -17.46 19.24
C ASN A 204 -5.84 -16.46 19.40
N VAL A 205 -6.48 -16.09 18.28
CA VAL A 205 -7.54 -15.08 18.27
C VAL A 205 -8.80 -15.58 18.95
N ASN A 206 -9.04 -16.90 18.93
CA ASN A 206 -10.22 -17.52 19.52
C ASN A 206 -10.06 -17.76 21.03
N THR A 207 -8.90 -18.21 21.49
CA THR A 207 -8.68 -18.54 22.92
C THR A 207 -7.97 -17.43 23.70
N CYS A 208 -7.40 -16.45 23.00
CA CYS A 208 -6.51 -15.43 23.56
C CYS A 208 -5.22 -15.95 24.21
N ASP A 209 -4.89 -17.23 24.03
CA ASP A 209 -3.67 -17.82 24.57
C ASP A 209 -2.47 -17.64 23.63
N PHE A 210 -1.27 -17.63 24.20
CA PHE A 210 -0.04 -17.70 23.44
C PHE A 210 0.24 -19.15 23.04
N GLU A 211 0.41 -19.40 21.76
CA GLU A 211 0.67 -20.73 21.20
C GLU A 211 2.00 -20.77 20.44
N GLU A 212 2.76 -21.85 20.64
CA GLU A 212 3.89 -22.22 19.77
C GLU A 212 3.51 -23.45 18.96
N THR A 213 3.60 -23.35 17.63
CA THR A 213 3.27 -24.46 16.73
C THR A 213 4.33 -24.63 15.65
N LYS A 214 4.50 -25.85 15.18
CA LYS A 214 5.33 -26.17 14.02
C LYS A 214 4.45 -26.23 12.79
N VAL A 215 4.78 -25.46 11.77
CA VAL A 215 4.05 -25.38 10.51
C VAL A 215 4.95 -25.78 9.35
N LEU A 216 4.40 -26.53 8.39
CA LEU A 216 5.11 -26.94 7.19
C LEU A 216 5.48 -25.73 6.31
N LYS A 217 6.61 -25.83 5.61
CA LYS A 217 6.89 -24.96 4.46
C LYS A 217 6.09 -25.42 3.23
N THR A 218 5.64 -24.45 2.44
CA THR A 218 4.98 -24.69 1.16
C THR A 218 5.90 -25.41 0.18
N ALA A 219 5.30 -26.27 -0.65
CA ALA A 219 5.98 -26.92 -1.76
C ALA A 219 6.08 -26.04 -3.02
N PHE A 220 5.38 -24.90 -3.05
CA PHE A 220 5.51 -23.92 -4.12
C PHE A 220 6.93 -23.34 -4.15
N LYS A 221 7.46 -23.20 -5.36
CA LYS A 221 8.73 -22.54 -5.63
C LYS A 221 8.46 -21.24 -6.38
N LEU A 222 9.15 -20.18 -5.98
CA LEU A 222 9.14 -18.92 -6.73
C LEU A 222 9.84 -19.16 -8.07
N CYS A 223 9.17 -18.80 -9.16
CA CYS A 223 9.69 -18.94 -10.52
C CYS A 223 10.13 -17.62 -11.12
N ALA A 224 9.32 -16.58 -10.94
CA ALA A 224 9.57 -15.28 -11.51
C ALA A 224 9.01 -14.20 -10.59
N GLU A 225 9.69 -13.06 -10.55
CA GLU A 225 9.19 -11.88 -9.87
C GLU A 225 9.37 -10.63 -10.72
N THR A 226 8.47 -9.67 -10.55
CA THR A 226 8.58 -8.33 -11.14
C THR A 226 7.91 -7.31 -10.24
N GLU A 227 8.24 -6.03 -10.42
CA GLU A 227 7.67 -4.95 -9.62
C GLU A 227 6.98 -3.93 -10.53
N VAL A 228 5.75 -3.56 -10.16
CA VAL A 228 5.00 -2.47 -10.77
C VAL A 228 5.20 -1.21 -9.94
N VAL A 229 5.71 -0.18 -10.58
CA VAL A 229 6.02 1.15 -10.01
C VAL A 229 5.54 2.23 -10.98
N ALA A 230 5.43 3.47 -10.50
CA ALA A 230 4.91 4.58 -11.32
C ALA A 230 5.62 4.74 -12.69
N SER A 231 6.94 4.51 -12.73
CA SER A 231 7.74 4.66 -13.96
C SER A 231 7.46 3.62 -15.02
N ASN A 232 6.96 2.44 -14.66
CA ASN A 232 6.78 1.31 -15.59
C ASN A 232 5.31 1.00 -15.91
N LEU A 233 4.35 1.79 -15.42
CA LEU A 233 2.91 1.62 -15.71
C LEU A 233 2.56 1.64 -17.22
N ARG A 234 3.42 2.21 -18.06
CA ARG A 234 3.23 2.28 -19.52
C ARG A 234 3.76 1.06 -20.26
N ASN A 235 4.44 0.15 -19.55
CA ASN A 235 5.03 -1.02 -20.16
C ASN A 235 3.93 -1.95 -20.67
N ARG A 236 4.17 -2.52 -21.85
CA ARG A 236 3.30 -3.55 -22.44
C ARG A 236 3.84 -4.96 -22.23
N ALA A 237 5.16 -5.08 -22.10
CA ALA A 237 5.86 -6.29 -21.74
C ALA A 237 6.66 -6.03 -20.46
N TRP A 238 6.64 -6.99 -19.55
CA TRP A 238 7.17 -6.86 -18.20
C TRP A 238 8.34 -7.81 -18.02
N GLU A 239 9.52 -7.26 -17.79
CA GLU A 239 10.72 -8.05 -17.51
C GLU A 239 10.59 -8.76 -16.15
N LEU A 240 10.94 -10.04 -16.17
CA LEU A 240 10.85 -10.94 -15.03
C LEU A 240 12.25 -11.26 -14.51
N SER A 241 12.44 -11.10 -13.21
CA SER A 241 13.59 -11.67 -12.50
C SER A 241 13.33 -13.17 -12.29
N LEU A 242 13.97 -13.98 -13.13
CA LEU A 242 13.79 -15.44 -13.13
C LEU A 242 14.57 -16.08 -11.98
N MET A 243 13.92 -17.02 -11.29
CA MET A 243 14.53 -17.85 -10.27
C MET A 243 14.92 -19.22 -10.85
N GLY A 244 16.04 -19.76 -10.39
CA GLY A 244 16.65 -20.95 -10.99
C GLY A 244 15.70 -22.15 -11.09
N GLY A 245 15.61 -22.72 -12.30
CA GLY A 245 14.90 -23.98 -12.56
C GLY A 245 13.48 -23.85 -13.12
N CYS A 246 13.00 -22.66 -13.45
CA CYS A 246 11.70 -22.47 -14.09
C CYS A 246 11.82 -22.25 -15.61
N SER A 247 10.88 -22.83 -16.36
CA SER A 247 10.81 -22.75 -17.82
C SER A 247 10.05 -21.52 -18.33
N VAL A 248 9.93 -20.47 -17.53
CA VAL A 248 9.17 -19.26 -17.87
C VAL A 248 10.08 -18.32 -18.67
N ASN A 249 9.51 -17.66 -19.68
CA ASN A 249 10.19 -16.64 -20.48
C ASN A 249 10.54 -15.42 -19.62
N GLU A 250 11.53 -14.64 -20.06
CA GLU A 250 12.01 -13.44 -19.37
C GLU A 250 10.97 -12.30 -19.37
N PHE A 251 9.91 -12.41 -20.16
CA PHE A 251 8.87 -11.40 -20.27
C PHE A 251 7.48 -11.99 -19.97
N ALA A 252 6.67 -11.20 -19.27
CA ALA A 252 5.24 -11.42 -19.08
C ALA A 252 4.43 -10.30 -19.75
N ASP A 253 3.23 -10.65 -20.22
CA ASP A 253 2.27 -9.68 -20.75
C ASP A 253 1.15 -9.50 -19.74
N PHE A 254 0.94 -8.27 -19.28
CA PHE A 254 -0.24 -7.89 -18.49
C PHE A 254 -0.51 -6.39 -18.59
N SER A 255 -1.74 -6.00 -18.33
CA SER A 255 -2.15 -4.59 -18.33
C SER A 255 -2.14 -4.04 -16.92
N ALA A 256 -1.37 -2.96 -16.71
CA ALA A 256 -1.45 -2.13 -15.52
C ALA A 256 -2.08 -0.78 -15.87
N LYS A 257 -3.14 -0.39 -15.15
CA LYS A 257 -3.82 0.88 -15.37
C LYS A 257 -4.10 1.55 -14.04
N MET A 258 -3.87 2.86 -13.97
CA MET A 258 -4.35 3.69 -12.88
C MET A 258 -5.80 4.06 -13.15
N THR A 259 -6.64 3.89 -12.14
CA THR A 259 -8.06 4.24 -12.15
C THR A 259 -8.36 5.12 -10.95
N ASN A 260 -9.37 5.99 -11.06
CA ASN A 260 -9.79 6.88 -9.98
C ASN A 260 -8.63 7.69 -9.39
N PHE A 261 -7.76 8.25 -10.24
CA PHE A 261 -6.73 9.16 -9.76
C PHE A 261 -7.39 10.38 -9.11
N GLY A 262 -7.18 10.53 -7.82
CA GLY A 262 -7.76 11.59 -7.02
C GLY A 262 -6.95 11.73 -5.75
N ILE A 263 -6.52 12.95 -5.44
CA ILE A 263 -5.80 13.25 -4.22
C ILE A 263 -6.80 13.16 -3.07
N GLN A 264 -6.79 12.07 -2.30
CA GLN A 264 -7.69 11.87 -1.17
C GLN A 264 -7.11 12.50 0.10
N TYR A 265 -6.96 13.82 0.05
CA TYR A 265 -6.41 14.60 1.16
C TYR A 265 -7.40 15.67 1.61
N ARG A 266 -7.56 15.83 2.92
CA ARG A 266 -8.39 16.89 3.49
C ARG A 266 -7.73 17.53 4.71
N ARG A 267 -7.67 18.86 4.72
CA ARG A 267 -7.28 19.69 5.88
C ARG A 267 -8.20 20.88 5.99
N CYS A 268 -8.59 21.24 7.21
CA CYS A 268 -9.33 22.46 7.47
C CYS A 268 -8.68 23.25 8.62
N GLY A 269 -8.85 24.56 8.61
CA GLY A 269 -8.32 25.44 9.65
C GLY A 269 -8.54 26.92 9.33
N PHE A 270 -8.31 27.78 10.30
CA PHE A 270 -8.42 29.21 10.08
C PHE A 270 -7.14 29.79 9.46
N LEU A 271 -7.31 30.63 8.45
CA LEU A 271 -6.23 31.46 7.90
C LEU A 271 -6.73 32.90 7.78
N THR A 272 -5.86 33.87 8.03
CA THR A 272 -6.18 35.27 7.78
C THR A 272 -5.76 35.64 6.37
N MET A 273 -6.72 35.81 5.48
CA MET A 273 -6.50 36.10 4.06
C MET A 273 -6.44 37.61 3.81
N GLY A 274 -5.42 38.06 3.08
CA GLY A 274 -5.28 39.43 2.60
C GLY A 274 -5.99 39.59 1.25
N CYS A 275 -6.94 40.51 1.17
CA CYS A 275 -7.65 40.82 -0.07
C CYS A 275 -7.43 42.30 -0.44
N HIS A 276 -7.09 42.57 -1.70
CA HIS A 276 -7.03 43.93 -2.22
C HIS A 276 -8.44 44.49 -2.39
N PHE A 277 -8.75 45.56 -1.68
CA PHE A 277 -9.98 46.31 -1.83
C PHE A 277 -9.65 47.80 -1.97
N ARG A 278 -9.84 48.36 -3.17
CA ARG A 278 -9.62 49.78 -3.47
C ARG A 278 -8.25 50.30 -2.98
N ASP A 279 -7.18 49.66 -3.45
CA ASP A 279 -5.77 49.97 -3.11
C ASP A 279 -5.35 49.75 -1.65
N VAL A 280 -6.24 49.21 -0.81
CA VAL A 280 -5.94 48.81 0.57
C VAL A 280 -6.05 47.30 0.72
N VAL A 281 -5.07 46.66 1.37
CA VAL A 281 -5.14 45.23 1.69
C VAL A 281 -5.89 45.05 3.00
N VAL A 282 -7.11 44.50 2.93
CA VAL A 282 -7.92 44.14 4.09
C VAL A 282 -7.68 42.69 4.44
N TRP A 283 -7.41 42.43 5.71
CA TRP A 283 -7.10 41.09 6.20
C TRP A 283 -8.27 40.54 7.00
N ASN A 284 -8.86 39.46 6.50
CA ASN A 284 -10.02 38.82 7.12
C ASN A 284 -9.67 37.40 7.55
N ARG A 285 -10.05 37.02 8.78
CA ARG A 285 -9.96 35.63 9.24
C ARG A 285 -11.02 34.81 8.54
N ARG A 286 -10.61 33.71 7.90
CA ARG A 286 -11.47 32.83 7.09
C ARG A 286 -11.28 31.38 7.50
N TRP A 287 -12.33 30.58 7.35
CA TRP A 287 -12.26 29.13 7.46
C TRP A 287 -11.81 28.56 6.12
N CYS A 288 -10.66 27.91 6.07
CA CYS A 288 -10.08 27.36 4.86
C CYS A 288 -10.14 25.85 4.89
N VAL A 289 -10.62 25.25 3.80
CA VAL A 289 -10.75 23.80 3.60
C VAL A 289 -10.00 23.42 2.35
N LEU A 290 -8.90 22.71 2.53
CA LEU A 290 -8.10 22.11 1.48
C LEU A 290 -8.59 20.67 1.26
N ASP A 291 -9.21 20.43 0.11
CA ASP A 291 -9.91 19.21 -0.23
C ASP A 291 -9.45 18.75 -1.63
N GLY A 292 -8.66 17.69 -1.66
CA GLY A 292 -7.93 17.26 -2.86
C GLY A 292 -6.96 18.32 -3.34
N CYS A 293 -7.22 18.92 -4.51
CA CYS A 293 -6.46 20.04 -5.04
C CYS A 293 -7.16 21.40 -4.91
N LEU A 294 -8.32 21.46 -4.26
CA LEU A 294 -9.13 22.68 -4.14
C LEU A 294 -9.02 23.26 -2.73
N LEU A 295 -8.67 24.53 -2.65
CA LEU A 295 -8.73 25.33 -1.42
C LEU A 295 -10.03 26.15 -1.44
N LYS A 296 -11.01 25.72 -0.63
CA LYS A 296 -12.29 26.39 -0.43
C LYS A 296 -12.20 27.32 0.78
N VAL A 297 -12.69 28.55 0.66
CA VAL A 297 -12.60 29.58 1.70
C VAL A 297 -14.00 30.05 2.11
N TYR A 298 -14.28 30.04 3.41
CA TYR A 298 -15.58 30.37 4.00
C TYR A 298 -15.45 31.47 5.07
N ASN A 299 -16.57 32.09 5.47
CA ASN A 299 -16.57 33.03 6.60
C ASN A 299 -16.36 32.29 7.93
N SER A 300 -17.07 31.16 8.12
CA SER A 300 -17.07 30.38 9.36
C SER A 300 -17.12 28.87 9.08
N PRO A 301 -16.80 28.01 10.07
CA PRO A 301 -16.89 26.55 9.91
C PRO A 301 -18.31 26.06 9.60
N SER A 302 -19.34 26.69 10.15
CA SER A 302 -20.74 26.31 9.90
C SER A 302 -21.17 26.55 8.45
N ASP A 303 -20.52 27.47 7.74
CA ASP A 303 -20.85 27.73 6.34
C ASP A 303 -20.35 26.62 5.42
N GLU A 304 -19.48 25.73 5.89
CA GLU A 304 -19.02 24.57 5.12
C GLU A 304 -20.17 23.59 4.83
N ASP A 305 -21.05 23.37 5.81
CA ASP A 305 -22.14 22.39 5.72
C ASP A 305 -23.38 22.95 5.01
N PHE A 306 -23.56 24.28 5.02
CA PHE A 306 -24.83 24.92 4.64
C PHE A 306 -24.69 26.06 3.63
N GLY A 307 -23.47 26.50 3.30
CA GLY A 307 -23.20 27.66 2.45
C GLY A 307 -22.28 27.37 1.26
N GLU A 308 -22.22 28.32 0.34
CA GLU A 308 -21.24 28.30 -0.76
C GLU A 308 -19.90 28.88 -0.30
N ALA A 309 -18.80 28.35 -0.83
CA ALA A 309 -17.48 28.91 -0.59
C ALA A 309 -17.39 30.33 -1.17
N LEU A 310 -16.81 31.26 -0.40
CA LEU A 310 -16.52 32.61 -0.87
C LEU A 310 -15.53 32.61 -2.03
N PHE A 311 -14.54 31.72 -1.94
CA PHE A 311 -13.51 31.53 -2.95
C PHE A 311 -13.21 30.05 -3.07
N VAL A 312 -12.96 29.61 -4.30
CA VAL A 312 -12.44 28.28 -4.60
C VAL A 312 -11.18 28.48 -5.42
N ILE A 313 -10.05 28.11 -4.83
CA ILE A 313 -8.73 28.25 -5.45
C ILE A 313 -8.23 26.86 -5.81
N SER A 314 -7.93 26.62 -7.08
CA SER A 314 -7.41 25.34 -7.56
C SER A 314 -5.88 25.35 -7.57
N LEU A 315 -5.27 24.44 -6.81
CA LEU A 315 -3.80 24.27 -6.77
C LEU A 315 -3.25 23.70 -8.08
N ALA A 316 -4.10 23.13 -8.96
CA ALA A 316 -3.68 22.70 -10.28
C ALA A 316 -3.25 23.88 -11.16
N ASP A 317 -3.76 25.07 -10.87
CA ASP A 317 -3.48 26.30 -11.61
C ASP A 317 -2.30 27.09 -11.01
N CYS A 318 -1.62 26.54 -10.00
CA CYS A 318 -0.43 27.13 -9.42
C CYS A 318 0.76 26.99 -10.39
N PRO A 319 1.29 28.08 -10.98
CA PRO A 319 2.47 28.01 -11.84
C PRO A 319 3.73 27.66 -11.05
N LEU A 320 3.74 28.04 -9.77
CA LEU A 320 4.86 27.79 -8.88
C LEU A 320 4.89 26.32 -8.49
N GLY A 321 6.10 25.79 -8.47
CA GLY A 321 6.36 24.41 -8.11
C GLY A 321 6.20 24.07 -6.64
N GLU A 322 6.07 25.09 -5.81
CA GLU A 322 6.06 25.02 -4.37
C GLU A 322 5.44 26.31 -3.82
N VAL A 323 4.73 26.19 -2.71
CA VAL A 323 4.27 27.30 -1.88
C VAL A 323 5.30 27.55 -0.79
N LYS A 324 5.68 28.80 -0.60
CA LYS A 324 6.70 29.23 0.36
C LYS A 324 6.15 30.29 1.32
N GLU A 325 6.85 30.48 2.43
CA GLU A 325 6.64 31.67 3.27
C GLU A 325 6.92 32.92 2.42
N ALA A 326 6.01 33.89 2.48
CA ALA A 326 6.12 35.14 1.75
C ALA A 326 7.32 35.94 2.26
N SER A 327 8.12 36.48 1.34
CA SER A 327 9.25 37.32 1.71
C SER A 327 8.77 38.62 2.38
N ARG A 328 9.63 39.23 3.22
CA ARG A 328 9.31 40.52 3.87
C ARG A 328 9.06 41.65 2.88
N THR A 329 9.61 41.53 1.69
CA THR A 329 9.42 42.45 0.56
C THR A 329 8.06 42.28 -0.11
N GLU A 330 7.48 41.08 -0.09
CA GLU A 330 6.16 40.78 -0.65
C GLU A 330 5.04 40.96 0.38
N CYS A 331 5.29 40.56 1.63
CA CYS A 331 4.33 40.70 2.73
C CYS A 331 5.05 41.09 4.01
N THR A 332 4.69 42.24 4.58
CA THR A 332 5.28 42.73 5.84
C THR A 332 4.84 41.89 7.04
N ARG A 333 3.69 41.21 6.97
CA ARG A 333 3.15 40.36 8.05
C ARG A 333 3.98 39.09 8.25
N ARG A 334 4.18 38.69 9.50
CA ARG A 334 4.90 37.45 9.85
C ARG A 334 3.99 36.25 9.65
N ARG A 335 4.58 35.09 9.36
CA ARG A 335 3.85 33.83 9.20
C ARG A 335 2.84 33.89 8.06
N SER A 336 3.20 34.60 7.01
CA SER A 336 2.40 34.74 5.80
C SER A 336 2.97 33.83 4.72
N MET A 337 2.11 33.18 3.96
CA MET A 337 2.44 32.46 2.74
C MET A 337 1.74 33.12 1.56
N VAL A 338 2.33 32.98 0.38
CA VAL A 338 1.77 33.47 -0.88
C VAL A 338 1.43 32.29 -1.76
N LEU A 339 0.19 32.24 -2.23
CA LEU A 339 -0.28 31.29 -3.21
C LEU A 339 -0.56 32.02 -4.52
N THR A 340 0.24 31.75 -5.54
CA THR A 340 0.09 32.35 -6.86
C THR A 340 -0.61 31.38 -7.78
N ILE A 341 -1.58 31.86 -8.55
CA ILE A 341 -2.48 31.06 -9.38
C ILE A 341 -2.62 31.73 -10.76
N ASN A 342 -2.67 30.93 -11.82
CA ASN A 342 -2.98 31.37 -13.17
C ASN A 342 -4.49 31.31 -13.40
N GLU A 343 -5.16 32.46 -13.47
CA GLU A 343 -6.59 32.57 -13.76
C GLU A 343 -6.79 33.22 -15.13
N GLU A 344 -7.28 32.45 -16.12
CA GLU A 344 -7.85 32.91 -17.41
C GLU A 344 -7.10 34.04 -18.17
N ASP A 345 -5.78 34.22 -17.96
CA ASP A 345 -4.83 35.21 -18.53
C ASP A 345 -4.18 36.18 -17.52
N ARG A 346 -4.39 35.99 -16.22
CA ARG A 346 -3.75 36.78 -15.16
C ARG A 346 -3.11 35.89 -14.10
N VAL A 347 -2.00 36.38 -13.56
CA VAL A 347 -1.35 35.79 -12.39
C VAL A 347 -1.90 36.49 -11.15
N VAL A 348 -2.67 35.77 -10.34
CA VAL A 348 -3.26 36.29 -9.10
C VAL A 348 -2.49 35.72 -7.91
N SER A 349 -2.12 36.58 -6.97
CA SER A 349 -1.43 36.19 -5.74
C SER A 349 -2.34 36.37 -4.53
N TYR A 350 -2.62 35.28 -3.84
CA TYR A 350 -3.37 35.22 -2.60
C TYR A 350 -2.42 35.16 -1.41
N TYR A 351 -2.63 36.03 -0.42
CA TYR A 351 -1.83 36.05 0.80
C TYR A 351 -2.60 35.46 1.97
N PHE A 352 -2.00 34.50 2.66
CA PHE A 352 -2.59 33.86 3.83
C PHE A 352 -1.64 33.96 5.01
N MET A 353 -2.14 34.36 6.17
CA MET A 353 -1.40 34.41 7.42
C MET A 353 -1.93 33.34 8.37
N ALA A 354 -1.03 32.50 8.88
CA ALA A 354 -1.35 31.50 9.90
C ALA A 354 -1.29 32.09 11.31
N ASP A 355 -1.98 31.43 12.25
CA ASP A 355 -2.07 31.88 13.64
C ASP A 355 -0.73 31.76 14.39
N ASP A 356 0.02 30.70 14.09
CA ASP A 356 1.34 30.42 14.64
C ASP A 356 2.28 29.79 13.59
N SER A 357 3.56 29.66 13.97
CA SER A 357 4.60 29.17 13.07
C SER A 357 4.47 27.68 12.76
N GLN A 358 3.92 26.89 13.69
CA GLN A 358 3.67 25.47 13.49
C GLN A 358 2.53 25.28 12.49
N ASP A 359 1.45 26.03 12.63
CA ASP A 359 0.33 26.00 11.70
C ASP A 359 0.76 26.44 10.29
N LEU A 360 1.57 27.50 10.17
CA LEU A 360 2.18 27.89 8.89
C LEU A 360 2.95 26.74 8.24
N THR A 361 3.88 26.14 9.00
CA THR A 361 4.72 25.04 8.52
C THR A 361 3.87 23.88 8.05
N THR A 362 2.81 23.60 8.80
CA THR A 362 1.90 22.51 8.48
C THR A 362 1.11 22.83 7.21
N TRP A 363 0.53 24.02 7.07
CA TRP A 363 -0.14 24.45 5.83
C TRP A 363 0.78 24.40 4.61
N LEU A 364 2.00 24.92 4.72
CA LEU A 364 3.01 24.85 3.65
C LEU A 364 3.33 23.41 3.25
N SER A 365 3.54 22.52 4.24
CA SER A 365 3.78 21.10 3.99
C SER A 365 2.64 20.46 3.21
N ASN A 366 1.38 20.78 3.55
CA ASN A 366 0.21 20.20 2.90
C ASN A 366 -0.01 20.74 1.49
N PHE A 367 0.18 22.04 1.26
CA PHE A 367 0.14 22.59 -0.10
C PHE A 367 1.21 21.97 -0.99
N ASN A 368 2.44 21.86 -0.48
CA ASN A 368 3.55 21.30 -1.24
C ASN A 368 3.38 19.81 -1.52
N LEU A 369 2.80 19.05 -0.58
CA LEU A 369 2.42 17.66 -0.81
C LEU A 369 1.45 17.53 -2.00
N ILE A 370 0.40 18.36 -2.05
CA ILE A 370 -0.59 18.32 -3.12
C ILE A 370 0.01 18.74 -4.46
N LEU A 371 0.81 19.81 -4.50
CA LEU A 371 1.50 20.24 -5.72
C LEU A 371 2.42 19.16 -6.27
N ASP A 372 3.13 18.46 -5.39
CA ASP A 372 4.00 17.34 -5.74
C ASP A 372 3.19 16.14 -6.26
N LEU A 373 2.01 15.84 -5.70
CA LEU A 373 1.10 14.82 -6.23
C LEU A 373 0.51 15.19 -7.61
N LEU A 374 0.20 16.47 -7.85
CA LEU A 374 -0.25 16.96 -9.15
C LEU A 374 0.86 16.86 -10.21
N ARG A 375 2.10 17.16 -9.82
CA ARG A 375 3.28 16.96 -10.68
C ARG A 375 3.48 15.49 -11.01
N PHE A 376 3.36 14.62 -10.01
CA PHE A 376 3.43 13.18 -10.22
C PHE A 376 2.40 12.72 -11.27
N LYS A 377 1.14 13.18 -11.17
CA LYS A 377 0.12 12.92 -12.19
C LYS A 377 0.57 13.34 -13.59
N ASN A 378 1.09 14.57 -13.72
CA ASN A 378 1.50 15.13 -15.01
C ASN A 378 2.72 14.41 -15.60
N VAL A 379 3.74 14.08 -14.79
CA VAL A 379 4.93 13.35 -15.25
C VAL A 379 4.56 11.97 -15.78
N HIS A 380 3.66 11.29 -15.07
CA HIS A 380 3.24 9.94 -15.41
C HIS A 380 2.04 9.89 -16.38
N ASN A 381 1.46 11.03 -16.78
CA ASN A 381 0.21 11.17 -17.54
C ASN A 381 -0.88 10.22 -17.02
N LEU A 382 -1.12 10.25 -15.70
CA LEU A 382 -2.11 9.41 -15.02
C LEU A 382 -3.53 9.97 -15.05
#